data_AF-A0A8J7PB29-F1
#
_entry.id   AF-A0A8J7PB29-F1
#
_cell.length_a   1.000
_cell.length_b   1.000
_cell.length_c   1.000
_cell.angle_alpha   90.00
_cell.angle_beta   90.00
_cell.angle_gamma   90.00
#
_symmetry.space_group_name_H-M   'P 1'
#
loop_
_entity.id
_entity.type
_entity.pdbx_description
1 polymer ?
#
loop_
_entity_poly.entity_id
_entity_poly.type
_entity_poly.pdbx_seq_one_letter_code
_entity_poly.pdbx_strand_id
1 'polypeptide(L)'
;MSFIKTIVGWLTGKKAEAPVEFTVVFKLTAHKLKMPVGMQSEPMTNSGDDETLDAFWSDEVESAKLKQKRFTELMAEALQKRDPENTYVCSDKFYITVTTKDGQNGSIFSENIWREVADCPGERKPKLRTTLAMGEMTKECSLKGNLDRIIPTSRGKNYIEYCTNQMEDKIFYEEMTKDLYMSFVLDLPDLFQSVSRQDIDECGKSLAELKEIAKDNLRRCLPDAMEVLSRDRRIYMLAAGGNHEAYTIHLPECLQQIRTTLERDFAFAIPGRDLFIFCKADDGEAMFTLQEQAKLLFKDHSRPITPGLFLFEDGQMKAIEISAS
;
A
#
# COMPACT_ATOMS: atom_id res chain seq x y z
N MET A 1 2.18 14.65 -6.33
CA MET A 1 1.56 15.29 -7.53
C MET A 1 1.36 14.33 -8.72
N SER A 2 2.29 13.42 -9.02
CA SER A 2 2.14 12.43 -10.11
C SER A 2 0.97 11.45 -9.89
N PHE A 3 0.85 10.86 -8.69
CA PHE A 3 -0.22 9.91 -8.35
C PHE A 3 -1.64 10.50 -8.49
N ILE A 4 -1.85 11.75 -8.06
CA ILE A 4 -3.11 12.48 -8.24
C ILE A 4 -3.41 12.69 -9.73
N LYS A 5 -2.42 13.01 -10.57
CA LYS A 5 -2.61 13.17 -12.03
C LYS A 5 -3.02 11.85 -12.72
N THR A 6 -2.51 10.72 -12.26
CA THR A 6 -2.90 9.40 -12.75
C THR A 6 -4.34 9.10 -12.35
N ILE A 7 -4.70 9.20 -11.06
CA ILE A 7 -6.07 9.00 -10.57
C ILE A 7 -7.08 9.92 -11.29
N VAL A 8 -6.70 11.16 -11.52
CA VAL A 8 -7.46 12.15 -12.30
C VAL A 8 -7.80 11.65 -13.71
N GLY A 9 -6.83 11.07 -14.45
CA GLY A 9 -7.07 10.55 -15.79
C GLY A 9 -8.05 9.37 -15.80
N TRP A 10 -7.95 8.51 -14.80
CA TRP A 10 -8.83 7.36 -14.60
C TRP A 10 -10.27 7.76 -14.23
N LEU A 11 -10.44 8.65 -13.23
CA LEU A 11 -11.74 9.17 -12.80
C LEU A 11 -12.46 10.07 -13.83
N THR A 12 -11.81 10.42 -14.94
CA THR A 12 -12.37 11.30 -15.98
C THR A 12 -12.55 10.61 -17.32
N GLY A 13 -12.01 9.39 -17.50
CA GLY A 13 -12.02 8.69 -18.79
C GLY A 13 -11.24 9.41 -19.89
N LYS A 14 -10.38 10.38 -19.55
CA LYS A 14 -9.58 11.17 -20.50
C LYS A 14 -8.12 11.19 -20.04
N LYS A 15 -7.17 11.07 -20.97
CA LYS A 15 -5.79 11.54 -20.71
C LYS A 15 -5.91 13.00 -20.28
N ALA A 16 -5.46 13.32 -19.07
CA ALA A 16 -5.63 14.64 -18.49
C ALA A 16 -4.80 15.67 -19.29
N GLU A 17 -5.41 16.27 -20.32
CA GLU A 17 -4.85 17.38 -21.09
C GLU A 17 -5.00 18.72 -20.33
N ALA A 18 -5.81 18.77 -19.27
CA ALA A 18 -5.98 19.90 -18.35
C ALA A 18 -5.97 19.43 -16.89
N PRO A 19 -5.53 20.27 -15.93
CA PRO A 19 -5.57 19.93 -14.51
C PRO A 19 -7.03 19.76 -14.06
N VAL A 20 -7.35 18.60 -13.49
CA VAL A 20 -8.66 18.36 -12.88
C VAL A 20 -8.56 18.77 -11.43
N GLU A 21 -9.36 19.78 -11.07
CA GLU A 21 -9.37 20.31 -9.72
C GLU A 21 -10.23 19.44 -8.81
N PHE A 22 -9.58 18.83 -7.82
CA PHE A 22 -10.24 18.25 -6.67
C PHE A 22 -10.28 19.30 -5.56
N THR A 23 -11.42 19.40 -4.87
CA THR A 23 -11.58 20.28 -3.72
C THR A 23 -11.62 19.47 -2.43
N VAL A 24 -11.01 20.01 -1.37
CA VAL A 24 -11.19 19.46 -0.03
C VAL A 24 -12.62 19.75 0.43
N VAL A 25 -13.42 18.71 0.63
CA VAL A 25 -14.81 18.83 1.07
C VAL A 25 -14.91 18.83 2.59
N PHE A 26 -14.16 17.94 3.25
CA PHE A 26 -14.05 17.88 4.70
C PHE A 26 -12.73 17.19 5.10
N LYS A 27 -12.43 17.20 6.40
CA LYS A 27 -11.24 16.56 6.98
C LYS A 27 -11.65 15.48 7.98
N LEU A 28 -10.87 14.41 8.03
CA LEU A 28 -11.01 13.31 9.00
C LEU A 28 -9.83 13.32 9.97
N THR A 29 -10.04 12.85 11.19
CA THR A 29 -8.97 12.70 12.19
C THR A 29 -8.92 11.28 12.72
N ALA A 30 -7.72 10.71 12.85
CA ALA A 30 -7.52 9.37 13.41
C ALA A 30 -7.25 9.39 14.93
N HIS A 31 -7.39 10.55 15.60
CA HIS A 31 -7.10 10.77 17.02
C HIS A 31 -5.77 10.14 17.48
N LYS A 32 -4.64 10.74 17.09
CA LYS A 32 -3.31 10.23 17.42
C LYS A 32 -3.12 10.00 18.91
N LEU A 33 -2.69 8.79 19.25
CA LEU A 33 -2.25 8.45 20.59
C LEU A 33 -0.74 8.68 20.73
N LYS A 34 -0.32 9.13 21.91
CA LYS A 34 1.11 9.20 22.24
C LYS A 34 1.67 7.77 22.31
N MET A 35 2.90 7.58 21.85
CA MET A 35 3.59 6.31 22.02
C MET A 35 3.69 5.94 23.50
N PRO A 36 3.36 4.70 23.89
CA PRO A 36 3.61 4.21 25.24
C PRO A 36 5.11 4.25 25.56
N VAL A 37 5.44 4.62 26.80
CA VAL A 37 6.82 4.58 27.29
C VAL A 37 7.33 3.14 27.25
N GLY A 38 8.46 2.90 26.58
CA GLY A 38 9.07 1.56 26.47
C GLY A 38 8.72 0.77 25.20
N MET A 39 7.87 1.29 24.32
CA MET A 39 7.61 0.72 22.98
C MET A 39 8.43 1.44 21.91
N GLN A 40 9.68 1.80 22.16
CA GLN A 40 10.53 2.44 21.15
C GLN A 40 11.51 1.42 20.59
N SER A 41 11.31 1.04 19.33
CA SER A 41 12.38 0.40 18.55
C SER A 41 13.49 1.42 18.27
N GLU A 42 14.69 0.92 17.95
CA GLU A 42 15.77 1.79 17.51
C GLU A 42 15.33 2.61 16.29
N PRO A 43 15.70 3.90 16.22
CA PRO A 43 15.42 4.72 15.05
C PRO A 43 16.12 4.09 13.84
N MET A 44 15.34 3.77 12.82
CA MET A 44 15.85 3.28 11.54
C MET A 44 15.74 4.41 10.52
N THR A 45 16.80 4.63 9.76
CA THR A 45 16.91 5.70 8.75
C THR A 45 16.15 5.32 7.49
N ASN A 46 15.37 6.25 6.94
CA ASN A 46 14.76 6.11 5.61
C ASN A 46 15.84 6.35 4.55
N SER A 47 16.11 5.35 3.72
CA SER A 47 17.14 5.44 2.70
C SER A 47 16.72 6.25 1.48
N GLY A 48 15.43 6.59 1.36
CA GLY A 48 14.90 7.41 0.26
C GLY A 48 15.55 8.79 0.16
N ASP A 49 16.02 9.31 1.29
CA ASP A 49 16.70 10.61 1.37
C ASP A 49 18.22 10.49 1.18
N ASP A 50 18.77 9.27 1.08
CA ASP A 50 20.19 9.05 0.86
C ASP A 50 20.55 9.18 -0.62
N GLU A 51 20.93 10.39 -1.01
CA GLU A 51 21.35 10.69 -2.39
C GLU A 51 22.62 9.95 -2.80
N THR A 52 23.41 9.43 -1.86
CA THR A 52 24.63 8.67 -2.19
C THR A 52 24.32 7.37 -2.93
N LEU A 53 23.10 6.84 -2.77
CA LEU A 53 22.63 5.64 -3.44
C LEU A 53 22.43 5.83 -4.95
N ASP A 54 22.34 7.08 -5.42
CA ASP A 54 22.23 7.38 -6.86
C ASP A 54 23.47 6.93 -7.65
N ALA A 55 24.62 6.77 -6.97
CA ALA A 55 25.87 6.32 -7.57
C ALA A 55 25.82 4.88 -8.10
N PHE A 56 24.91 4.04 -7.59
CA PHE A 56 24.75 2.66 -8.06
C PHE A 56 23.88 2.56 -9.32
N TRP A 57 23.03 3.56 -9.57
CA TRP A 57 22.11 3.59 -10.70
C TRP A 57 22.76 4.08 -11.98
N SER A 58 22.50 3.38 -13.09
CA SER A 58 22.77 3.90 -14.43
C SER A 58 21.85 5.08 -14.74
N ASP A 59 22.36 6.12 -15.40
CA ASP A 59 21.53 7.22 -15.92
C ASP A 59 20.49 6.76 -16.94
N GLU A 60 20.70 5.58 -17.55
CA GLU A 60 19.72 4.93 -18.42
C GLU A 60 18.37 4.72 -17.71
N VAL A 61 18.38 4.60 -16.37
CA VAL A 61 17.15 4.45 -15.58
C VAL A 61 16.20 5.62 -15.79
N GLU A 62 16.68 6.82 -16.15
CA GLU A 62 15.86 8.01 -16.41
C GLU A 62 15.42 8.16 -17.87
N SER A 63 15.78 7.22 -18.74
CA SER A 63 15.37 7.26 -20.14
C SER A 63 13.85 7.19 -20.27
N ALA A 64 13.26 8.16 -20.96
CA ALA A 64 11.85 8.14 -21.33
C ALA A 64 11.48 6.97 -22.27
N LYS A 65 12.48 6.34 -22.92
CA LYS A 65 12.30 5.17 -23.78
C LYS A 65 12.53 3.84 -23.06
N LEU A 66 12.87 3.88 -21.76
CA LEU A 66 13.15 2.68 -20.97
C LEU A 66 11.97 1.70 -21.02
N LYS A 67 12.29 0.41 -21.13
CA LYS A 67 11.31 -0.67 -21.13
C LYS A 67 11.45 -1.50 -19.86
N GLN A 68 10.35 -2.08 -19.40
CA GLN A 68 10.26 -2.85 -18.15
C GLN A 68 11.35 -3.92 -18.00
N LYS A 69 11.64 -4.66 -19.08
CA LYS A 69 12.72 -5.68 -19.06
C LYS A 69 14.06 -5.04 -18.72
N ARG A 70 14.45 -3.99 -19.46
CA ARG A 70 15.71 -3.28 -19.24
C ARG A 70 15.75 -2.59 -17.87
N PHE A 71 14.62 -2.08 -17.40
CA PHE A 71 14.52 -1.54 -16.03
C PHE A 71 14.82 -2.61 -14.97
N THR A 72 14.32 -3.84 -15.15
CA THR A 72 14.60 -4.96 -14.24
C THR A 72 16.09 -5.32 -14.26
N GLU A 73 16.72 -5.31 -15.44
CA GLU A 73 18.16 -5.52 -15.61
C GLU A 73 18.97 -4.44 -14.89
N LEU A 74 18.65 -3.16 -15.10
CA LEU A 74 19.30 -2.03 -14.42
C LEU A 74 19.17 -2.11 -12.89
N MET A 75 18.04 -2.61 -12.38
CA MET A 75 17.84 -2.80 -10.95
C MET A 75 18.71 -3.93 -10.40
N ALA A 76 18.81 -5.07 -11.09
CA ALA A 76 19.72 -6.14 -10.69
C ALA A 76 21.19 -5.69 -10.74
N GLU A 77 21.57 -4.94 -11.78
CA GLU A 77 22.91 -4.35 -11.89
C GLU A 77 23.21 -3.40 -10.72
N ALA A 78 22.26 -2.54 -10.34
CA ALA A 78 22.44 -1.58 -9.25
C ALA A 78 22.52 -2.28 -7.88
N LEU A 79 21.67 -3.27 -7.64
CA LEU A 79 21.73 -4.12 -6.44
C LEU A 79 23.07 -4.85 -6.34
N GLN A 80 23.52 -5.46 -7.45
CA GLN A 80 24.79 -6.19 -7.48
C GLN A 80 26.01 -5.28 -7.24
N LYS A 81 25.98 -4.03 -7.70
CA LYS A 81 27.03 -3.04 -7.42
C LYS A 81 27.06 -2.60 -5.97
N ARG A 82 25.89 -2.43 -5.36
CA ARG A 82 25.76 -2.01 -3.97
C ARG A 82 26.16 -3.12 -3.00
N ASP A 83 25.71 -4.33 -3.29
CA ASP A 83 25.90 -5.50 -2.44
C ASP A 83 26.53 -6.65 -3.23
N PRO A 84 27.88 -6.65 -3.37
CA PRO A 84 28.58 -7.64 -4.16
C PRO A 84 28.68 -9.03 -3.50
N GLU A 85 28.30 -9.17 -2.22
CA GLU A 85 28.34 -10.47 -1.52
C GLU A 85 27.17 -11.38 -1.91
N ASN A 86 26.05 -10.81 -2.36
CA ASN A 86 24.87 -11.53 -2.79
C ASN A 86 24.79 -11.59 -4.33
N THR A 87 24.01 -12.53 -4.85
CA THR A 87 23.80 -12.69 -6.31
C THR A 87 22.40 -12.23 -6.70
N TYR A 88 22.32 -11.39 -7.74
CA TYR A 88 21.06 -10.82 -8.24
C TYR A 88 20.84 -11.23 -9.69
N VAL A 89 19.79 -12.02 -9.96
CA VAL A 89 19.50 -12.55 -11.31
C VAL A 89 18.11 -12.12 -11.76
N CYS A 90 18.02 -11.49 -12.93
CA CYS A 90 16.75 -11.18 -13.55
C CYS A 90 16.04 -12.44 -14.04
N SER A 91 14.79 -12.61 -13.65
CA SER A 91 13.89 -13.61 -14.20
C SER A 91 13.15 -13.07 -15.42
N ASP A 92 12.74 -13.97 -16.33
CA ASP A 92 11.89 -13.66 -17.48
C ASP A 92 10.49 -13.16 -17.09
N LYS A 93 10.11 -13.30 -15.81
CA LYS A 93 8.80 -12.90 -15.26
C LYS A 93 8.84 -11.57 -14.49
N PHE A 94 9.77 -10.67 -14.80
CA PHE A 94 9.86 -9.32 -14.20
C PHE A 94 9.97 -9.31 -12.66
N TYR A 95 10.81 -10.21 -12.14
CA TYR A 95 11.32 -10.15 -10.77
C TYR A 95 12.82 -10.45 -10.78
N ILE A 96 13.50 -10.11 -9.69
CA ILE A 96 14.92 -10.40 -9.47
C ILE A 96 15.00 -11.47 -8.39
N THR A 97 15.64 -12.59 -8.70
CA THR A 97 16.01 -13.58 -7.69
C THR A 97 17.25 -13.07 -6.97
N VAL A 98 17.19 -13.06 -5.64
CA VAL A 98 18.34 -12.76 -4.78
C VAL A 98 18.79 -14.07 -4.15
N THR A 99 20.07 -14.39 -4.24
CA THR A 99 20.69 -15.46 -3.45
C THR A 99 21.68 -14.83 -2.50
N THR A 100 21.43 -14.95 -1.20
CA THR A 100 22.32 -14.42 -0.19
C THR A 100 23.61 -15.24 -0.12
N LYS A 101 24.69 -14.67 0.42
CA LYS A 101 25.95 -15.38 0.66
C LYS A 101 25.79 -16.64 1.51
N ASP A 102 24.78 -16.66 2.39
CA ASP A 102 24.44 -17.79 3.25
C ASP A 102 23.53 -18.82 2.54
N GLY A 103 23.24 -18.62 1.26
CA GLY A 103 22.50 -19.54 0.39
C GLY A 103 20.98 -19.41 0.45
N GLN A 104 20.44 -18.37 1.10
CA GLN A 104 19.00 -18.13 1.14
C GLN A 104 18.53 -17.47 -0.16
N ASN A 105 17.35 -17.86 -0.64
CA ASN A 105 16.78 -17.29 -1.85
C ASN A 105 15.61 -16.37 -1.53
N GLY A 106 15.58 -15.20 -2.17
CA GLY A 106 14.51 -14.21 -2.11
C GLY A 106 14.08 -13.75 -3.49
N SER A 107 13.03 -12.95 -3.55
CA SER A 107 12.53 -12.36 -4.80
C SER A 107 12.15 -10.90 -4.62
N ILE A 108 12.70 -10.04 -5.47
CA ILE A 108 12.33 -8.62 -5.56
C ILE A 108 11.43 -8.45 -6.78
N PHE A 109 10.16 -8.11 -6.56
CA PHE A 109 9.16 -7.93 -7.63
C PHE A 109 9.32 -6.57 -8.31
N SER A 110 10.24 -6.49 -9.28
CA SER A 110 10.55 -5.27 -10.03
C SER A 110 9.36 -4.72 -10.82
N GLU A 111 8.39 -5.57 -11.17
CA GLU A 111 7.16 -5.14 -11.84
C GLU A 111 6.36 -4.10 -11.05
N ASN A 112 6.20 -4.27 -9.73
CA ASN A 112 5.42 -3.32 -8.92
C ASN A 112 6.11 -1.95 -8.90
N ILE A 113 7.44 -1.95 -8.76
CA ILE A 113 8.26 -0.74 -8.77
C ILE A 113 8.20 -0.09 -10.15
N TRP A 114 8.27 -0.87 -11.23
CA TRP A 114 8.12 -0.36 -12.59
C TRP A 114 6.80 0.37 -12.78
N ARG A 115 5.67 -0.22 -12.35
CA ARG A 115 4.35 0.44 -12.45
C ARG A 115 4.29 1.77 -11.69
N GLU A 116 5.05 1.91 -10.60
CA GLU A 116 5.12 3.16 -9.82
C GLU A 116 5.96 4.26 -10.51
N VAL A 117 6.99 3.89 -11.29
CA VAL A 117 7.99 4.83 -11.82
C VAL A 117 8.03 4.95 -13.35
N ALA A 118 7.27 4.12 -14.07
CA ALA A 118 7.30 4.03 -15.53
C ALA A 118 7.07 5.39 -16.21
N ASP A 119 6.13 6.19 -15.71
CA ASP A 119 5.75 7.47 -16.31
C ASP A 119 6.43 8.69 -15.64
N CYS A 120 7.47 8.47 -14.84
CA CYS A 120 8.16 9.52 -14.08
C CYS A 120 9.66 9.70 -14.46
N PRO A 121 10.06 9.74 -15.75
CA PRO A 121 11.46 9.98 -16.10
C PRO A 121 11.93 11.35 -15.56
N GLY A 122 13.13 11.39 -14.99
CA GLY A 122 13.69 12.51 -14.24
C GLY A 122 13.43 12.47 -12.74
N GLU A 123 12.52 11.62 -12.27
CA GLU A 123 12.16 11.46 -10.86
C GLU A 123 12.28 10.00 -10.37
N ARG A 124 12.87 9.09 -11.16
CA ARG A 124 12.91 7.66 -10.80
C ARG A 124 13.94 7.39 -9.71
N LYS A 125 15.17 7.91 -9.83
CA LYS A 125 16.26 7.67 -8.88
C LYS A 125 15.84 7.91 -7.41
N PRO A 126 15.22 9.04 -7.02
CA PRO A 126 14.73 9.24 -5.66
C PRO A 126 13.80 8.12 -5.16
N LYS A 127 12.90 7.62 -6.01
CA LYS A 127 11.97 6.53 -5.68
C LYS A 127 12.65 5.17 -5.60
N LEU A 128 13.77 4.99 -6.29
CA LEU A 128 14.51 3.73 -6.38
C LEU A 128 15.56 3.57 -5.27
N ARG A 129 15.91 4.65 -4.55
CA ARG A 129 16.82 4.60 -3.40
C ARG A 129 16.35 3.62 -2.32
N THR A 130 15.06 3.62 -2.01
CA THR A 130 14.44 2.68 -1.06
C THR A 130 14.56 1.23 -1.55
N THR A 131 14.39 0.99 -2.85
CA THR A 131 14.56 -0.35 -3.44
C THR A 131 15.99 -0.86 -3.27
N LEU A 132 17.00 0.01 -3.43
CA LEU A 132 18.38 -0.40 -3.18
C LEU A 132 18.64 -0.72 -1.72
N ALA A 133 17.98 -0.04 -0.78
CA ALA A 133 18.17 -0.31 0.65
C ALA A 133 17.43 -1.54 1.13
N MET A 134 16.31 -1.89 0.48
CA MET A 134 15.69 -3.21 0.65
C MET A 134 16.68 -4.35 0.34
N GLY A 135 17.60 -4.16 -0.61
CA GLY A 135 18.66 -5.13 -0.92
C GLY A 135 19.59 -5.43 0.25
N GLU A 136 19.80 -4.48 1.17
CA GLU A 136 20.57 -4.68 2.41
C GLU A 136 19.74 -5.33 3.52
N MET A 137 18.41 -5.18 3.50
CA MET A 137 17.47 -5.79 4.46
C MET A 137 17.29 -7.29 4.18
N THR A 138 18.40 -8.02 4.20
CA THR A 138 18.44 -9.49 4.20
C THR A 138 18.12 -10.07 5.59
N LYS A 139 17.94 -9.22 6.61
CA LYS A 139 17.57 -9.65 7.96
C LYS A 139 16.13 -9.27 8.28
N GLU A 140 15.28 -10.29 8.31
CA GLU A 140 13.91 -10.15 8.81
C GLU A 140 13.93 -9.57 10.22
N CYS A 141 13.12 -8.53 10.41
CA CYS A 141 12.90 -7.94 11.71
C CYS A 141 11.91 -8.82 12.49
N SER A 142 12.31 -9.29 13.67
CA SER A 142 11.38 -10.04 14.54
C SER A 142 10.22 -9.14 14.95
N LEU A 143 8.99 -9.67 14.94
CA LEU A 143 7.82 -8.93 15.43
C LEU A 143 7.99 -8.48 16.88
N LYS A 144 8.53 -9.35 17.75
CA LYS A 144 8.73 -9.06 19.18
C LYS A 144 9.52 -7.78 19.45
N GLY A 145 10.55 -7.52 18.64
CA GLY A 145 11.39 -6.32 18.76
C GLY A 145 10.80 -5.07 18.10
N ASN A 146 9.71 -5.20 17.34
CA ASN A 146 9.18 -4.15 16.47
C ASN A 146 7.66 -3.98 16.63
N LEU A 147 7.12 -4.26 17.82
CA LEU A 147 5.69 -4.11 18.13
C LEU A 147 5.19 -2.67 17.97
N ASP A 148 6.05 -1.67 17.95
CA ASP A 148 5.71 -0.27 17.70
C ASP A 148 5.57 0.08 16.22
N ARG A 149 5.96 -0.85 15.34
CA ARG A 149 5.92 -0.74 13.88
C ARG A 149 4.89 -1.66 13.24
N ILE A 150 4.28 -2.58 14.00
CA ILE A 150 3.21 -3.42 13.45
C ILE A 150 1.99 -2.55 13.09
N ILE A 151 1.43 -2.68 11.89
CA ILE A 151 0.18 -2.03 11.49
C ILE A 151 -0.76 -3.06 10.83
N PRO A 152 -2.09 -2.90 10.92
CA PRO A 152 -3.02 -3.72 10.18
C PRO A 152 -3.04 -3.28 8.72
N THR A 153 -3.26 -4.24 7.84
CA THR A 153 -3.27 -4.02 6.38
C THR A 153 -4.39 -4.79 5.72
N SER A 154 -4.85 -4.26 4.60
CA SER A 154 -5.85 -4.86 3.72
C SER A 154 -5.15 -5.63 2.59
N ARG A 155 -5.54 -6.89 2.39
CA ARG A 155 -5.02 -7.77 1.34
C ARG A 155 -6.14 -8.34 0.47
N GLY A 156 -5.84 -8.47 -0.81
CA GLY A 156 -6.68 -9.16 -1.78
C GLY A 156 -6.52 -10.67 -1.72
N LYS A 157 -7.55 -11.37 -2.19
CA LYS A 157 -7.57 -12.83 -2.30
C LYS A 157 -6.36 -13.41 -3.04
N ASN A 158 -6.01 -12.86 -4.20
CA ASN A 158 -4.89 -13.34 -5.02
C ASN A 158 -3.55 -13.30 -4.26
N TYR A 159 -3.34 -12.27 -3.42
CA TYR A 159 -2.14 -12.15 -2.61
C TYR A 159 -2.09 -13.22 -1.50
N ILE A 160 -3.21 -13.43 -0.80
CA ILE A 160 -3.31 -14.45 0.24
C ILE A 160 -3.12 -15.86 -0.35
N GLU A 161 -3.73 -16.15 -1.50
CA GLU A 161 -3.55 -17.42 -2.21
C GLU A 161 -2.10 -17.62 -2.66
N TYR A 162 -1.45 -16.57 -3.18
CA TYR A 162 -0.04 -16.63 -3.55
C TYR A 162 0.84 -16.97 -2.34
N CYS A 163 0.73 -16.21 -1.25
CA CYS A 163 1.52 -16.45 -0.03
C CYS A 163 1.26 -17.84 0.55
N THR A 164 0.00 -18.28 0.61
CA THR A 164 -0.35 -19.58 1.21
C THR A 164 0.17 -20.78 0.40
N ASN A 165 0.28 -20.63 -0.93
CA ASN A 165 0.70 -21.70 -1.82
C ASN A 165 2.21 -21.73 -2.11
N GLN A 166 2.90 -20.60 -1.95
CA GLN A 166 4.29 -20.43 -2.42
C GLN A 166 5.30 -20.13 -1.31
N MET A 167 4.86 -19.77 -0.09
CA MET A 167 5.75 -19.48 1.02
C MET A 167 5.72 -20.61 2.05
N GLU A 168 6.90 -21.00 2.53
CA GLU A 168 7.07 -22.00 3.58
C GLU A 168 6.50 -21.48 4.91
N ASP A 169 6.85 -20.23 5.26
CA ASP A 169 6.20 -19.49 6.34
C ASP A 169 4.91 -18.82 5.87
N LYS A 170 3.81 -19.30 6.44
CA LYS A 170 2.47 -18.81 6.08
C LYS A 170 2.23 -17.46 6.73
N ILE A 171 1.92 -16.48 5.89
CA ILE A 171 1.41 -15.17 6.30
C ILE A 171 0.23 -15.32 7.29
N PHE A 172 0.21 -14.48 8.32
CA PHE A 172 -0.98 -14.34 9.16
C PHE A 172 -2.05 -13.54 8.41
N TYR A 173 -3.29 -14.04 8.42
CA TYR A 173 -4.44 -13.30 7.92
C TYR A 173 -5.75 -13.70 8.61
N GLU A 174 -6.72 -12.80 8.59
CA GLU A 174 -8.12 -13.04 8.91
C GLU A 174 -9.02 -12.59 7.76
N GLU A 175 -10.03 -13.38 7.44
CA GLU A 175 -11.03 -13.03 6.45
C GLU A 175 -11.94 -11.91 6.98
N MET A 176 -12.06 -10.82 6.24
CA MET A 176 -13.06 -9.77 6.52
C MET A 176 -14.29 -9.95 5.64
N THR A 177 -14.07 -10.27 4.37
CA THR A 177 -15.07 -10.72 3.41
C THR A 177 -14.44 -11.78 2.50
N LYS A 178 -15.24 -12.38 1.61
CA LYS A 178 -14.77 -13.38 0.62
C LYS A 178 -13.54 -12.93 -0.20
N ASP A 179 -13.40 -11.63 -0.46
CA ASP A 179 -12.36 -11.09 -1.35
C ASP A 179 -11.49 -9.99 -0.67
N LEU A 180 -11.59 -9.86 0.65
CA LEU A 180 -10.83 -8.90 1.45
C LEU A 180 -10.40 -9.51 2.78
N TYR A 181 -9.11 -9.42 3.06
CA TYR A 181 -8.47 -10.02 4.23
C TYR A 181 -7.69 -8.96 5.01
N MET A 182 -7.65 -9.10 6.33
CA MET A 182 -6.74 -8.35 7.20
C MET A 182 -5.47 -9.15 7.41
N SER A 183 -4.30 -8.52 7.26
CA SER A 183 -3.01 -9.07 7.70
C SER A 183 -2.23 -8.03 8.49
N PHE A 184 -1.13 -8.42 9.11
CA PHE A 184 -0.18 -7.48 9.69
C PHE A 184 1.07 -7.32 8.84
N VAL A 185 1.65 -6.12 8.93
CA VAL A 185 3.01 -5.84 8.45
C VAL A 185 3.77 -5.08 9.53
N LEU A 186 5.10 -5.17 9.50
CA LEU A 186 5.97 -4.16 10.08
C LEU A 186 6.17 -3.04 9.07
N ASP A 187 5.80 -1.82 9.45
CA ASP A 187 6.04 -0.59 8.70
C ASP A 187 7.47 -0.10 8.98
N LEU A 188 8.43 -0.63 8.21
CA LEU A 188 9.85 -0.30 8.31
C LEU A 188 10.13 0.87 7.34
N PRO A 189 11.17 1.70 7.56
CA PRO A 189 11.42 2.92 6.78
C PRO A 189 11.43 2.70 5.27
N ASP A 190 12.02 1.58 4.84
CA ASP A 190 12.20 1.30 3.42
C ASP A 190 11.23 0.24 2.90
N LEU A 191 10.63 -0.60 3.76
CA LEU A 191 9.75 -1.70 3.31
C LEU A 191 8.65 -2.08 4.30
N PHE A 192 7.62 -2.72 3.75
CA PHE A 192 6.60 -3.41 4.54
C PHE A 192 6.96 -4.90 4.64
N GLN A 193 7.31 -5.37 5.84
CA GLN A 193 7.58 -6.78 6.08
C GLN A 193 6.28 -7.46 6.52
N SER A 194 5.84 -8.49 5.80
CA SER A 194 4.66 -9.28 6.21
C SER A 194 4.94 -10.01 7.52
N VAL A 195 3.93 -10.10 8.38
CA VAL A 195 3.99 -10.85 9.63
C VAL A 195 3.45 -12.27 9.40
N SER A 196 4.25 -13.27 9.74
CA SER A 196 3.88 -14.68 9.63
C SER A 196 3.01 -15.14 10.81
N ARG A 197 2.44 -16.34 10.74
CA ARG A 197 1.78 -16.96 11.91
C ARG A 197 2.77 -17.25 13.04
N GLN A 198 3.98 -17.69 12.70
CA GLN A 198 5.03 -17.96 13.69
C GLN A 198 5.43 -16.69 14.45
N ASP A 199 5.54 -15.55 13.77
CA ASP A 199 5.80 -14.26 14.42
C ASP A 199 4.75 -13.93 15.50
N ILE A 200 3.46 -14.18 15.20
CA ILE A 200 2.36 -13.97 16.14
C ILE A 200 2.53 -14.87 17.36
N ASP A 201 2.84 -16.16 17.14
CA ASP A 201 3.01 -17.15 18.21
C ASP A 201 4.23 -16.84 19.10
N GLU A 202 5.31 -16.31 18.53
CA GLU A 202 6.58 -16.05 19.22
C GLU A 202 6.68 -14.67 19.87
N CYS A 203 5.86 -13.70 19.47
CA CYS A 203 5.96 -12.33 19.97
C CYS A 203 5.53 -12.15 21.43
N GLY A 204 4.85 -13.14 22.02
CA GLY A 204 4.40 -13.11 23.41
C GLY A 204 3.21 -12.17 23.69
N LYS A 205 2.42 -11.84 22.65
CA LYS A 205 1.18 -11.07 22.75
C LYS A 205 0.01 -11.91 22.24
N SER A 206 -1.17 -11.72 22.82
CA SER A 206 -2.39 -12.28 22.23
C SER A 206 -2.75 -11.56 20.93
N LEU A 207 -3.45 -12.24 20.03
CA LEU A 207 -3.91 -11.64 18.79
C LEU A 207 -4.79 -10.40 19.01
N ALA A 208 -5.61 -10.38 20.07
CA ALA A 208 -6.44 -9.23 20.42
C ALA A 208 -5.58 -8.02 20.82
N GLU A 209 -4.54 -8.22 21.65
CA GLU A 209 -3.59 -7.16 21.99
C GLU A 209 -2.84 -6.65 20.76
N LEU A 210 -2.40 -7.55 19.87
CA LEU A 210 -1.72 -7.16 18.63
C LEU A 210 -2.60 -6.30 17.72
N LYS A 211 -3.89 -6.63 17.60
CA LYS A 211 -4.83 -5.80 16.83
C LYS A 211 -4.94 -4.39 17.37
N GLU A 212 -5.02 -4.23 18.69
CA GLU A 212 -5.10 -2.89 19.31
C GLU A 212 -3.79 -2.12 19.17
N ILE A 213 -2.64 -2.78 19.43
CA ILE A 213 -1.32 -2.19 19.19
C ILE A 213 -1.19 -1.74 17.73
N ALA A 214 -1.57 -2.58 16.79
CA ALA A 214 -1.44 -2.29 15.38
C ALA A 214 -2.33 -1.10 14.96
N LYS A 215 -3.57 -1.01 15.47
CA LYS A 215 -4.44 0.15 15.22
C LYS A 215 -3.83 1.43 15.79
N ASP A 216 -3.30 1.37 17.01
CA ASP A 216 -2.63 2.52 17.63
C ASP A 216 -1.43 2.99 16.84
N ASN A 217 -0.64 2.06 16.30
CA ASN A 217 0.48 2.36 15.43
C ASN A 217 0.00 2.99 14.11
N LEU A 218 -1.04 2.44 13.48
CA LEU A 218 -1.62 3.01 12.27
C LEU A 218 -2.11 4.45 12.49
N ARG A 219 -2.77 4.75 13.62
CA ARG A 219 -3.17 6.13 13.97
C ARG A 219 -1.97 7.08 13.97
N ARG A 220 -0.82 6.63 14.46
CA ARG A 220 0.41 7.44 14.49
C ARG A 220 1.02 7.66 13.10
N CYS A 221 0.94 6.66 12.21
CA CYS A 221 1.40 6.78 10.83
C CYS A 221 0.55 7.74 9.99
N LEU A 222 -0.74 7.86 10.27
CA LEU A 222 -1.65 8.75 9.55
C LEU A 222 -1.33 10.23 9.80
N PRO A 223 -1.64 11.16 8.87
CA PRO A 223 -1.53 12.59 9.12
C PRO A 223 -2.52 13.05 10.19
N ASP A 224 -2.24 14.18 10.86
CA ASP A 224 -3.11 14.73 11.91
C ASP A 224 -4.53 15.04 11.39
N ALA A 225 -4.60 15.48 10.12
CA ALA A 225 -5.84 15.63 9.39
C ALA A 225 -5.69 14.98 8.01
N MET A 226 -6.56 14.02 7.71
CA MET A 226 -6.71 13.42 6.39
C MET A 226 -7.72 14.25 5.59
N GLU A 227 -7.46 14.47 4.30
CA GLU A 227 -8.32 15.29 3.45
C GLU A 227 -9.27 14.40 2.65
N VAL A 228 -10.56 14.75 2.66
CA VAL A 228 -11.52 14.14 1.74
C VAL A 228 -11.70 15.05 0.55
N LEU A 229 -11.33 14.52 -0.61
CA LEU A 229 -11.30 15.22 -1.88
C LEU A 229 -12.51 14.82 -2.72
N SER A 230 -13.12 15.78 -3.40
CA SER A 230 -14.13 15.50 -4.42
C SER A 230 -14.15 16.57 -5.50
N ARG A 231 -14.56 16.17 -6.69
CA ARG A 231 -14.80 17.05 -7.84
C ARG A 231 -16.29 17.38 -8.01
N ASP A 232 -17.15 16.37 -7.90
CA ASP A 232 -18.58 16.46 -8.19
C ASP A 232 -19.47 16.30 -6.95
N ARG A 233 -18.87 16.09 -5.77
CA ARG A 233 -19.56 15.79 -4.51
C ARG A 233 -20.45 14.54 -4.58
N ARG A 234 -20.21 13.65 -5.55
CA ARG A 234 -20.84 12.33 -5.64
C ARG A 234 -19.82 11.25 -5.30
N ILE A 235 -18.63 11.33 -5.90
CA ILE A 235 -17.50 10.45 -5.61
C ILE A 235 -16.46 11.21 -4.78
N TYR A 236 -16.06 10.61 -3.67
CA TYR A 236 -15.10 11.13 -2.72
C TYR A 236 -13.85 10.24 -2.71
N MET A 237 -12.70 10.84 -2.42
CA MET A 237 -11.43 10.15 -2.25
C MET A 237 -10.80 10.60 -0.93
N LEU A 238 -10.35 9.65 -0.11
CA LEU A 238 -9.58 9.94 1.09
C LEU A 238 -8.10 10.07 0.74
N ALA A 239 -7.48 11.16 1.17
CA ALA A 239 -6.04 11.37 1.10
C ALA A 239 -5.45 11.29 2.52
N ALA A 240 -4.61 10.28 2.74
CA ALA A 240 -4.07 9.89 4.04
C ALA A 240 -2.53 9.74 4.03
N GLY A 241 -1.85 10.43 3.12
CA GLY A 241 -0.39 10.43 3.01
C GLY A 241 0.17 9.47 1.96
N GLY A 242 -0.67 8.76 1.21
CA GLY A 242 -0.32 8.03 -0.01
C GLY A 242 0.12 6.58 0.18
N ASN A 243 -0.01 6.00 1.37
CA ASN A 243 0.36 4.60 1.63
C ASN A 243 -0.59 3.85 2.58
N HIS A 244 -1.58 4.53 3.17
CA HIS A 244 -2.36 3.99 4.28
C HIS A 244 -3.87 4.20 4.09
N GLU A 245 -4.31 4.79 2.99
CA GLU A 245 -5.70 5.09 2.67
C GLU A 245 -6.58 3.87 2.85
N ALA A 246 -6.23 2.74 2.23
CA ALA A 246 -6.99 1.50 2.33
C ALA A 246 -6.97 0.87 3.73
N TYR A 247 -5.99 1.23 4.57
CA TYR A 247 -5.85 0.67 5.92
C TYR A 247 -6.70 1.43 6.95
N THR A 248 -7.18 2.62 6.60
CA THR A 248 -8.12 3.39 7.44
C THR A 248 -9.42 2.64 7.74
N ILE A 249 -9.78 1.61 6.95
CA ILE A 249 -10.93 0.73 7.23
C ILE A 249 -10.79 -0.02 8.57
N HIS A 250 -9.56 -0.16 9.09
CA HIS A 250 -9.30 -0.82 10.36
C HIS A 250 -9.51 0.10 11.57
N LEU A 251 -9.84 1.37 11.34
CA LEU A 251 -10.15 2.38 12.35
C LEU A 251 -11.65 2.72 12.30
N PRO A 252 -12.50 2.09 13.13
CA PRO A 252 -13.95 2.28 13.10
C PRO A 252 -14.37 3.76 13.24
N GLU A 253 -13.61 4.54 14.00
CA GLU A 253 -13.85 5.98 14.17
C GLU A 253 -13.71 6.78 12.87
N CYS A 254 -12.87 6.35 11.93
CA CYS A 254 -12.71 7.00 10.64
C CYS A 254 -13.94 6.74 9.77
N LEU A 255 -14.39 5.49 9.68
CA LEU A 255 -15.61 5.12 8.95
C LEU A 255 -16.85 5.80 9.55
N GLN A 256 -16.92 5.84 10.89
CA GLN A 256 -18.02 6.52 11.57
C GLN A 256 -18.01 8.04 11.34
N GLN A 257 -16.84 8.69 11.32
CA GLN A 257 -16.74 10.11 10.98
C GLN A 257 -17.20 10.39 9.54
N ILE A 258 -16.86 9.53 8.58
CA ILE A 258 -17.35 9.64 7.19
C ILE A 258 -18.87 9.55 7.18
N ARG A 259 -19.44 8.49 7.77
CA ARG A 259 -20.89 8.27 7.85
C ARG A 259 -21.62 9.45 8.47
N THR A 260 -21.12 9.96 9.60
CA THR A 260 -21.69 11.13 10.28
C THR A 260 -21.60 12.38 9.42
N THR A 261 -20.48 12.62 8.75
CA THR A 261 -20.28 13.81 7.90
C THR A 261 -21.15 13.77 6.64
N LEU A 262 -21.37 12.58 6.07
CA LEU A 262 -22.27 12.40 4.93
C LEU A 262 -23.75 12.39 5.33
N GLU A 263 -24.04 12.29 6.63
CA GLU A 263 -25.37 12.08 7.23
C GLU A 263 -26.09 10.85 6.64
N ARG A 264 -25.32 9.88 6.14
CA ARG A 264 -25.79 8.71 5.40
C ARG A 264 -24.79 7.58 5.50
N ASP A 265 -25.29 6.36 5.35
CA ASP A 265 -24.46 5.19 5.03
C ASP A 265 -23.77 5.42 3.68
N PHE A 266 -22.64 4.74 3.47
CA PHE A 266 -21.82 4.97 2.28
C PHE A 266 -21.26 3.67 1.73
N ALA A 267 -21.13 3.64 0.42
CA ALA A 267 -20.42 2.58 -0.28
C ALA A 267 -18.99 3.03 -0.56
N PHE A 268 -18.03 2.12 -0.47
CA PHE A 268 -16.61 2.40 -0.70
C PHE A 268 -15.90 1.26 -1.41
N ALA A 269 -14.76 1.59 -2.02
CA ALA A 269 -13.83 0.65 -2.63
C ALA A 269 -12.39 1.01 -2.27
N ILE A 270 -11.55 -0.02 -2.18
CA ILE A 270 -10.11 0.08 -1.90
C ILE A 270 -9.30 -0.69 -2.96
N PRO A 271 -9.28 -0.19 -4.22
CA PRO A 271 -8.65 -0.90 -5.34
C PRO A 271 -7.13 -1.10 -5.20
N GLY A 272 -6.48 -0.22 -4.44
CA GLY A 272 -5.05 -0.24 -4.15
C GLY A 272 -4.77 0.25 -2.73
N ARG A 273 -3.55 0.00 -2.25
CA ARG A 273 -3.11 0.36 -0.88
C ARG A 273 -3.37 1.82 -0.51
N ASP A 274 -3.13 2.70 -1.45
CA ASP A 274 -3.17 4.17 -1.38
C ASP A 274 -4.48 4.75 -1.97
N LEU A 275 -5.49 3.89 -2.15
CA LEU A 275 -6.80 4.28 -2.68
C LEU A 275 -7.90 3.90 -1.70
N PHE A 276 -8.66 4.91 -1.30
CA PHE A 276 -9.96 4.75 -0.66
C PHE A 276 -10.91 5.73 -1.32
N ILE A 277 -11.87 5.20 -2.06
CA ILE A 277 -12.90 5.97 -2.79
C ILE A 277 -14.28 5.58 -2.30
N PHE A 278 -15.21 6.54 -2.21
CA PHE A 278 -16.53 6.29 -1.64
C PHE A 278 -17.61 7.24 -2.17
N CYS A 279 -18.86 6.86 -1.95
CA CYS A 279 -20.05 7.66 -2.28
C CYS A 279 -21.18 7.36 -1.28
N LYS A 280 -22.20 8.22 -1.24
CA LYS A 280 -23.39 7.96 -0.42
C LYS A 280 -24.14 6.74 -0.94
N ALA A 281 -24.64 5.90 -0.03
CA ALA A 281 -25.32 4.65 -0.37
C ALA A 281 -26.73 4.85 -0.96
N ASP A 282 -27.28 6.06 -0.93
CA ASP A 282 -28.57 6.42 -1.55
C ASP A 282 -28.42 6.94 -2.99
N ASP A 283 -27.19 7.02 -3.52
CA ASP A 283 -26.90 7.44 -4.89
C ASP A 283 -26.50 6.24 -5.75
N GLY A 284 -27.49 5.53 -6.31
CA GLY A 284 -27.27 4.31 -7.10
C GLY A 284 -26.41 4.51 -8.35
N GLU A 285 -26.51 5.65 -9.01
CA GLU A 285 -25.65 6.00 -10.16
C GLU A 285 -24.19 6.22 -9.72
N ALA A 286 -23.97 6.90 -8.60
CA ALA A 286 -22.63 7.08 -8.04
C ALA A 286 -22.04 5.73 -7.60
N MET A 287 -22.85 4.85 -6.99
CA MET A 287 -22.40 3.51 -6.60
C MET A 287 -21.98 2.67 -7.82
N PHE A 288 -22.77 2.70 -8.90
CA PHE A 288 -22.40 2.02 -10.15
C PHE A 288 -21.11 2.59 -10.74
N THR A 289 -21.00 3.93 -10.78
CA THR A 289 -19.78 4.62 -11.25
C THR A 289 -18.57 4.25 -10.39
N LEU A 290 -18.74 4.22 -9.06
CA LEU A 290 -17.71 3.84 -8.09
C LEU A 290 -17.20 2.41 -8.34
N GLN A 291 -18.11 1.46 -8.59
CA GLN A 291 -17.74 0.07 -8.89
C GLN A 291 -16.95 -0.05 -10.20
N GLU A 292 -17.36 0.63 -11.26
CA GLU A 292 -16.62 0.61 -12.53
C GLU A 292 -15.24 1.27 -12.39
N GLN A 293 -15.16 2.39 -11.67
CA GLN A 293 -13.89 3.05 -11.37
C GLN A 293 -12.97 2.18 -10.50
N ALA A 294 -13.50 1.44 -9.52
CA ALA A 294 -12.72 0.52 -8.71
C ALA A 294 -12.08 -0.60 -9.54
N LYS A 295 -12.83 -1.21 -10.47
CA LYS A 295 -12.30 -2.25 -11.37
C LYS A 295 -11.17 -1.72 -12.26
N LEU A 296 -11.35 -0.52 -12.77
CA LEU A 296 -10.39 0.18 -13.61
C LEU A 296 -9.10 0.50 -12.83
N LEU A 297 -9.22 1.15 -11.67
CA LEU A 297 -8.09 1.48 -10.80
C LEU A 297 -7.36 0.23 -10.29
N PHE A 298 -8.08 -0.84 -9.98
CA PHE A 298 -7.52 -2.12 -9.51
C PHE A 298 -6.60 -2.74 -10.56
N LYS A 299 -7.02 -2.75 -11.84
CA LYS A 299 -6.29 -3.40 -12.92
C LYS A 299 -4.89 -2.81 -13.13
N ASP A 300 -4.77 -1.49 -13.00
CA ASP A 300 -3.55 -0.75 -13.30
C ASP A 300 -2.73 -0.41 -12.06
N HIS A 301 -3.19 -0.83 -10.88
CA HIS A 301 -2.50 -0.58 -9.61
C HIS A 301 -1.17 -1.35 -9.51
N SER A 302 -0.14 -0.73 -8.93
CA SER A 302 1.13 -1.43 -8.63
C SER A 302 0.98 -2.45 -7.51
N ARG A 303 0.08 -2.20 -6.56
CA ARG A 303 -0.18 -3.05 -5.39
C ARG A 303 -1.69 -3.20 -5.20
N PRO A 304 -2.36 -3.98 -6.05
CA PRO A 304 -3.80 -4.09 -6.03
C PRO A 304 -4.29 -4.82 -4.78
N ILE A 305 -5.44 -4.40 -4.23
CA ILE A 305 -6.10 -5.09 -3.11
C ILE A 305 -7.34 -5.80 -3.65
N THR A 306 -8.41 -5.07 -4.00
CA THR A 306 -9.65 -5.70 -4.47
C THR A 306 -10.46 -4.74 -5.35
N PRO A 307 -11.06 -5.21 -6.45
CA PRO A 307 -12.01 -4.40 -7.23
C PRO A 307 -13.41 -4.35 -6.59
N GLY A 308 -13.61 -5.04 -5.46
CA GLY A 308 -14.89 -5.19 -4.80
C GLY A 308 -15.43 -3.87 -4.23
N LEU A 309 -16.76 -3.83 -4.07
CA LEU A 309 -17.48 -2.74 -3.45
C LEU A 309 -18.00 -3.18 -2.08
N PHE A 310 -17.96 -2.26 -1.12
CA PHE A 310 -18.36 -2.51 0.27
C PHE A 310 -19.36 -1.45 0.72
N LEU A 311 -20.36 -1.85 1.49
CA LEU A 311 -21.28 -0.94 2.19
C LEU A 311 -20.84 -0.84 3.65
N PHE A 312 -20.75 0.39 4.17
CA PHE A 312 -20.66 0.66 5.60
C PHE A 312 -22.01 1.17 6.12
N GLU A 313 -22.68 0.35 6.92
CA GLU A 313 -24.02 0.58 7.47
C GLU A 313 -24.04 0.07 8.92
N ASP A 314 -24.59 0.86 9.84
CA ASP A 314 -24.73 0.51 11.26
C ASP A 314 -23.43 0.02 11.94
N GLY A 315 -22.30 0.62 11.59
CA GLY A 315 -21.00 0.27 12.15
C GLY A 315 -20.39 -1.01 11.58
N GLN A 316 -21.04 -1.63 10.59
CA GLN A 316 -20.59 -2.86 9.96
C GLN A 316 -20.26 -2.64 8.49
N MET A 317 -19.26 -3.39 8.02
CA MET A 317 -18.89 -3.45 6.61
C MET A 317 -19.41 -4.75 6.00
N LYS A 318 -20.03 -4.68 4.83
CA LYS A 318 -20.44 -5.85 4.04
C LYS A 318 -20.08 -5.69 2.57
N ALA A 319 -19.65 -6.77 1.91
CA ALA A 319 -19.44 -6.76 0.47
C ALA A 319 -20.79 -6.64 -0.26
N ILE A 320 -20.83 -5.85 -1.34
CA ILE A 320 -22.02 -5.63 -2.17
C ILE A 320 -21.66 -5.67 -3.65
N GLU A 321 -22.64 -5.95 -4.49
CA GLU A 321 -22.53 -5.84 -5.95
C GLU A 321 -23.69 -5.01 -6.48
N ILE A 322 -23.41 -4.10 -7.42
CA ILE A 322 -24.42 -3.29 -8.10
C ILE A 322 -24.53 -3.78 -9.54
N SER A 323 -25.75 -4.06 -9.97
CA SER A 323 -26.05 -4.35 -11.36
C SER A 323 -26.39 -3.05 -12.09
N ALA A 324 -26.06 -2.97 -13.38
CA ALA A 324 -26.56 -1.89 -14.22
C ALA A 324 -28.10 -1.97 -14.24
N SER A 325 -28.74 -0.85 -13.91
CA SER A 325 -30.17 -0.62 -14.13
C SER A 325 -30.44 -0.32 -15.60
#